data_AF-A0A973PSI3-F1
#
_entry.id   AF-A0A973PSI3-F1
#
_cell.length_a   1.000
_cell.length_b   1.000
_cell.length_c   1.000
_cell.angle_alpha   90.00
_cell.angle_beta   90.00
_cell.angle_gamma   90.00
#
_symmetry.space_group_name_H-M   'P 1'
#
loop_
_entity.id
_entity.type
_entity.pdbx_description
1 polymer ?
#
loop_
_entity_poly.entity_id
_entity_poly.type
_entity_poly.pdbx_seq_one_letter_code
_entity_poly.pdbx_strand_id
1 'polypeptide(L)'
;MSRRAWTLLAAGFLVLALGIIGAMSKVPYVVLSPGPTENTIGKVDKKDVITITGHQTYPTTGTLSLVTVAYQGGPSARIDLLTALRGWLDPTVAVVPEETIFPPTSTAKEVEEENTVEMTNSQDNATAAALNELKIGYSTVVTVLSTEKGRPAYSQLQKGDEIVAVDGKPVADVDIVGDTVKSHKPGEVVKF
;
A
#
# COMPACT_ATOMS: atom_id res chain seq x y z
N MET A 1 -9.59 3.59 59.45
CA MET A 1 -9.94 2.86 58.21
C MET A 1 -9.52 1.40 58.37
N SER A 2 -10.38 0.42 58.07
CA SER A 2 -10.07 -1.00 58.30
C SER A 2 -8.95 -1.47 57.34
N ARG A 3 -8.11 -2.42 57.77
CA ARG A 3 -7.05 -3.01 56.91
C ARG A 3 -7.60 -3.58 55.59
N ARG A 4 -8.87 -4.01 55.60
CA ARG A 4 -9.63 -4.50 54.44
C ARG A 4 -9.95 -3.38 53.44
N ALA A 5 -10.30 -2.18 53.91
CA ALA A 5 -10.54 -1.04 53.02
C ALA A 5 -9.26 -0.58 52.34
N TRP A 6 -8.13 -0.55 53.05
CA TRP A 6 -6.82 -0.19 52.47
C TRP A 6 -6.32 -1.18 51.43
N THR A 7 -6.50 -2.48 51.66
CA THR A 7 -6.14 -3.52 50.69
C THR A 7 -7.01 -3.46 49.44
N LEU A 8 -8.32 -3.22 49.58
CA LEU A 8 -9.22 -3.01 48.44
C LEU A 8 -8.87 -1.75 47.63
N LEU A 9 -8.57 -0.63 48.31
CA LEU A 9 -8.15 0.61 47.63
C LEU A 9 -6.82 0.44 46.90
N ALA A 10 -5.83 -0.18 47.54
CA ALA A 10 -4.53 -0.44 46.91
C ALA A 10 -4.66 -1.40 45.71
N ALA A 11 -5.45 -2.47 45.84
CA ALA A 11 -5.71 -3.40 44.75
C ALA A 11 -6.45 -2.73 43.59
N GLY A 12 -7.49 -1.93 43.88
CA GLY A 12 -8.24 -1.18 42.86
C GLY A 12 -7.36 -0.18 42.11
N PHE A 13 -6.51 0.56 42.83
CA PHE A 13 -5.53 1.46 42.22
C PHE A 13 -4.56 0.71 41.32
N LEU A 14 -4.05 -0.44 41.78
CA LEU A 14 -3.08 -1.24 41.02
C LEU A 14 -3.72 -1.83 39.75
N VAL A 15 -4.96 -2.31 39.82
CA VAL A 15 -5.71 -2.80 38.64
C VAL A 15 -5.95 -1.66 37.65
N LEU A 16 -6.36 -0.48 38.11
CA LEU A 16 -6.53 0.69 37.26
C LEU A 16 -5.23 1.10 36.58
N ALA A 17 -4.13 1.15 37.34
CA ALA A 17 -2.81 1.51 36.80
C ALA A 17 -2.35 0.52 35.73
N LEU A 18 -2.44 -0.79 36.00
CA LEU A 18 -2.09 -1.82 35.02
C LEU A 18 -3.02 -1.80 33.80
N GLY A 19 -4.31 -1.53 33.99
CA GLY A 19 -5.28 -1.39 32.91
C GLY A 19 -4.94 -0.24 31.97
N ILE A 20 -4.57 0.93 32.51
CA ILE A 20 -4.14 2.10 31.72
C ILE A 20 -2.83 1.78 30.96
N ILE A 21 -1.85 1.19 31.64
CA ILE A 21 -0.57 0.82 31.01
C ILE A 21 -0.80 -0.17 29.86
N GLY A 22 -1.63 -1.21 30.09
CA GLY A 22 -1.98 -2.19 29.07
C GLY A 22 -2.71 -1.56 27.88
N ALA A 23 -3.69 -0.69 28.15
CA ALA A 23 -4.45 0.02 27.13
C ALA A 23 -3.56 0.91 26.25
N MET A 24 -2.54 1.55 26.82
CA MET A 24 -1.61 2.44 26.11
C MET A 24 -0.43 1.70 25.45
N SER A 25 -0.27 0.40 25.70
CA SER A 25 0.83 -0.38 25.14
C SER A 25 0.73 -0.49 23.62
N LYS A 26 1.86 -0.34 22.93
CA LYS A 26 1.92 -0.39 21.47
C LYS A 26 1.85 -1.83 20.96
N VAL A 27 1.01 -2.07 19.96
CA VAL A 27 0.78 -3.41 19.39
C VAL A 27 1.12 -3.44 17.89
N PRO A 28 1.61 -4.58 17.34
CA PRO A 28 1.98 -4.71 15.93
C PRO A 28 0.74 -4.99 15.06
N TYR A 29 -0.23 -4.08 15.09
CA TYR A 29 -1.45 -4.17 14.30
C TYR A 29 -1.69 -2.87 13.54
N VAL A 30 -2.38 -2.99 12.42
CA VAL A 30 -2.81 -1.89 11.55
C VAL A 30 -4.33 -1.90 11.49
N VAL A 31 -4.92 -0.71 11.65
CA VAL A 31 -6.34 -0.47 11.48
C VAL A 31 -6.58 0.03 10.07
N LEU A 32 -7.39 -0.67 9.29
CA LEU A 32 -7.86 -0.29 7.97
C LEU A 32 -9.29 0.25 8.08
N SER A 33 -9.53 1.46 7.60
CA SER A 33 -10.83 2.13 7.64
C SER A 33 -11.18 2.75 6.29
N PRO A 34 -12.48 3.01 6.00
CA PRO A 34 -12.87 3.73 4.82
C PRO A 34 -12.16 5.09 4.76
N GLY A 35 -11.48 5.35 3.65
CA GLY A 35 -10.88 6.65 3.36
C GLY A 35 -11.89 7.60 2.71
N PRO A 36 -11.49 8.84 2.41
CA PRO A 36 -12.33 9.78 1.68
C PRO A 36 -12.66 9.24 0.29
N THR A 37 -13.80 9.68 -0.23
CA THR A 37 -14.20 9.45 -1.62
C THR A 37 -14.00 10.72 -2.41
N GLU A 38 -13.17 10.65 -3.44
CA GLU A 38 -12.83 11.81 -4.28
C GLU A 38 -13.50 11.69 -5.66
N ASN A 39 -13.96 12.82 -6.21
CA ASN A 39 -14.53 12.84 -7.57
C ASN A 39 -13.43 13.07 -8.61
N THR A 40 -13.06 12.03 -9.36
CA THR A 40 -11.94 12.05 -10.30
C THR A 40 -12.20 12.84 -11.59
N ILE A 41 -13.46 13.08 -11.94
CA ILE A 41 -13.86 14.00 -13.02
C ILE A 41 -14.15 15.41 -12.50
N GLY A 42 -13.85 15.67 -11.23
CA GLY A 42 -14.00 16.96 -10.57
C GLY A 42 -12.67 17.58 -10.18
N LYS A 43 -12.71 18.40 -9.13
CA LYS A 43 -11.54 19.11 -8.59
C LYS A 43 -11.31 18.74 -7.14
N VAL A 44 -10.05 18.49 -6.81
CA VAL A 44 -9.55 18.38 -5.43
C VAL A 44 -8.57 19.53 -5.21
N ASP A 45 -8.73 20.30 -4.14
CA ASP A 45 -7.91 21.49 -3.83
C ASP A 45 -7.74 22.47 -5.00
N LYS A 46 -8.83 22.70 -5.75
CA LYS A 46 -8.90 23.57 -6.95
C LYS A 46 -8.10 23.08 -8.15
N LYS A 47 -7.54 21.86 -8.12
CA LYS A 47 -6.86 21.21 -9.24
C LYS A 47 -7.73 20.11 -9.82
N ASP A 48 -7.74 19.97 -11.13
CA ASP A 48 -8.42 18.85 -11.80
C ASP A 48 -7.69 17.55 -11.45
N VAL A 49 -8.44 16.51 -11.06
CA VAL A 49 -7.86 15.22 -10.69
C VAL A 49 -7.33 14.50 -11.93
N ILE A 50 -8.08 14.54 -13.04
CA ILE A 50 -7.67 14.00 -14.33
C ILE A 50 -7.50 15.16 -15.31
N THR A 51 -6.32 15.25 -15.92
CA THR A 51 -6.03 16.22 -16.98
C THR A 51 -5.66 15.48 -18.25
N ILE A 52 -6.38 15.73 -19.34
CA ILE A 52 -6.10 15.15 -20.65
C ILE A 52 -5.54 16.25 -21.54
N THR A 53 -4.40 15.99 -22.16
CA THR A 53 -3.78 16.88 -23.16
C THR A 53 -3.68 16.16 -24.50
N GLY A 54 -3.59 16.93 -25.59
CA GLY A 54 -3.41 16.37 -26.95
C GLY A 54 -4.67 15.81 -27.62
N HIS A 55 -5.79 15.70 -26.91
CA HIS A 55 -7.07 15.22 -27.46
C HIS A 55 -8.24 16.12 -27.04
N GLN A 56 -9.30 16.12 -27.85
CA GLN A 56 -10.54 16.81 -27.52
C GLN A 56 -11.22 16.12 -26.33
N THR A 57 -11.51 16.89 -25.29
CA THR A 57 -12.33 16.46 -24.16
C THR A 57 -13.76 16.95 -24.32
N TYR A 58 -14.70 16.26 -23.69
CA TYR A 58 -16.12 16.59 -23.71
C TYR A 58 -16.60 16.89 -22.29
N PRO A 59 -17.53 17.84 -22.11
CA PRO A 59 -18.11 18.10 -20.80
C PRO A 59 -18.83 16.85 -20.31
N THR A 60 -18.47 16.40 -19.12
CA THR A 60 -19.13 15.28 -18.44
C THR A 60 -20.06 15.83 -17.36
N THR A 61 -21.13 15.08 -17.07
CA THR A 61 -22.02 15.35 -15.94
C THR A 61 -22.01 14.15 -15.01
N GLY A 62 -22.18 14.39 -13.70
CA GLY A 62 -22.15 13.34 -12.68
C GLY A 62 -20.85 13.29 -11.90
N THR A 63 -20.57 12.12 -11.31
CA THR A 63 -19.42 11.88 -10.44
C THR A 63 -18.77 10.55 -10.78
N LEU A 64 -17.44 10.52 -10.79
CA LEU A 64 -16.66 9.29 -10.83
C LEU A 64 -15.89 9.19 -9.52
N SER A 65 -16.41 8.36 -8.62
CA SER A 65 -15.92 8.26 -7.24
C SER A 65 -14.71 7.33 -7.14
N LEU A 66 -13.56 7.88 -6.76
CA LEU A 66 -12.41 7.12 -6.28
C LEU A 66 -12.59 6.86 -4.78
N VAL A 67 -12.75 5.61 -4.42
CA VAL A 67 -12.79 5.17 -3.02
C VAL A 67 -11.38 4.81 -2.56
N THR A 68 -11.03 5.24 -1.36
CA THR A 68 -9.72 4.95 -0.77
C THR A 68 -9.88 4.18 0.53
N VAL A 69 -8.84 3.44 0.93
CA VAL A 69 -8.75 2.81 2.25
C VAL A 69 -7.64 3.51 3.00
N ALA A 70 -7.98 4.08 4.16
CA ALA A 70 -6.99 4.67 5.05
C ALA A 70 -6.48 3.60 6.01
N TYR A 71 -5.21 3.71 6.40
CA TYR A 71 -4.64 2.87 7.44
C TYR A 71 -4.07 3.71 8.58
N GLN A 72 -4.14 3.17 9.79
CA GLN A 72 -3.51 3.72 10.99
C GLN A 72 -2.66 2.63 11.65
N GLY A 73 -1.39 2.93 11.92
CA GLY A 73 -0.42 1.96 12.41
C GLY A 73 0.76 1.83 11.46
N GLY A 74 1.55 0.77 11.66
CA GLY A 74 2.72 0.46 10.83
C GLY A 74 4.06 0.69 11.53
N PRO A 75 5.17 0.41 10.83
CA PRO A 75 6.51 0.35 11.42
C PRO A 75 6.95 1.64 12.13
N SER A 76 6.54 2.80 11.61
CA SER A 76 6.90 4.11 12.17
C SER A 76 6.01 4.58 13.31
N ALA A 77 4.78 4.06 13.42
CA ALA A 77 3.78 4.61 14.33
C ALA A 77 2.72 3.57 14.74
N ARG A 78 3.11 2.59 15.55
CA ARG A 78 2.19 1.57 16.08
C ARG A 78 1.04 2.17 16.89
N ILE A 79 -0.13 1.56 16.74
CA ILE A 79 -1.34 1.88 17.51
C ILE A 79 -1.24 1.32 18.93
N ASP A 80 -2.04 1.86 19.84
CA ASP A 80 -2.22 1.30 21.18
C ASP A 80 -3.25 0.15 21.19
N LEU A 81 -3.17 -0.70 22.21
CA LEU A 81 -4.06 -1.86 22.37
C LEU A 81 -5.54 -1.47 22.41
N LEU A 82 -5.88 -0.36 23.06
CA LEU A 82 -7.27 0.07 23.16
C LEU A 82 -7.84 0.49 21.80
N THR A 83 -7.05 1.15 20.97
CA THR A 83 -7.40 1.46 19.57
C THR A 83 -7.63 0.19 18.76
N ALA A 84 -6.76 -0.81 18.87
CA ALA A 84 -6.94 -2.10 18.19
C ALA A 84 -8.23 -2.82 18.63
N LEU A 85 -8.49 -2.90 19.94
CA LEU A 85 -9.72 -3.52 20.47
C LEU A 85 -10.99 -2.81 20.02
N ARG A 86 -10.97 -1.47 19.95
CA ARG A 86 -12.10 -0.69 19.42
C ARG A 86 -12.33 -0.98 17.94
N GLY A 87 -11.26 -1.04 17.15
CA GLY A 87 -11.34 -1.37 15.72
C GLY A 87 -11.98 -2.73 15.46
N TRP A 88 -11.68 -3.75 16.28
CA TRP A 88 -12.31 -5.07 16.16
C TRP A 88 -13.81 -5.10 16.46
N LEU A 89 -14.32 -4.13 17.22
CA LEU A 89 -15.75 -4.02 17.53
C LEU A 89 -16.51 -3.20 16.48
N ASP A 90 -15.80 -2.48 15.61
CA ASP A 90 -16.39 -1.67 14.55
C ASP A 90 -16.51 -2.51 13.26
N PRO A 91 -17.73 -2.75 12.74
CA PRO A 91 -17.93 -3.56 11.53
C PRO A 91 -17.42 -2.89 10.24
N THR A 92 -17.09 -1.59 10.29
CA THR A 92 -16.58 -0.83 9.13
C THR A 92 -15.05 -0.83 9.06
N VAL A 93 -14.39 -1.43 10.04
CA VAL A 93 -12.94 -1.38 10.22
C VAL A 93 -12.37 -2.79 10.21
N ALA A 94 -11.19 -2.96 9.62
CA ALA A 94 -10.43 -4.20 9.71
C ALA A 94 -9.15 -3.99 10.51
N VAL A 95 -8.90 -4.85 11.50
CA VAL A 95 -7.66 -4.82 12.30
C VAL A 95 -6.84 -6.03 11.93
N VAL A 96 -5.68 -5.81 11.32
CA VAL A 96 -4.81 -6.84 10.74
C VAL A 96 -3.40 -6.76 11.32
N PRO A 97 -2.64 -7.87 11.36
CA PRO A 97 -1.23 -7.84 11.75
C PRO A 97 -0.42 -6.90 10.85
N GLU A 98 0.53 -6.18 11.44
CA GLU A 98 1.41 -5.23 10.73
C GLU A 98 2.12 -5.88 9.54
N GLU A 99 2.59 -7.12 9.71
CA GLU A 99 3.30 -7.88 8.67
C GLU A 99 2.44 -8.22 7.45
N THR A 100 1.11 -8.08 7.52
CA THR A 100 0.21 -8.34 6.39
C THR A 100 0.28 -7.21 5.36
N ILE A 101 0.61 -6.00 5.82
CA ILE A 101 0.66 -4.79 4.98
C ILE A 101 2.11 -4.35 4.76
N PHE A 102 2.95 -4.46 5.78
CA PHE A 102 4.33 -3.98 5.74
C PHE A 102 5.30 -5.15 5.92
N PRO A 103 6.21 -5.42 4.98
CA PRO A 103 7.22 -6.43 5.19
C PRO A 103 8.06 -6.10 6.44
N PRO A 104 8.44 -7.09 7.28
CA PRO A 104 9.12 -6.85 8.56
C PRO A 104 10.47 -6.11 8.44
N THR A 105 11.07 -6.13 7.26
CA THR A 105 12.37 -5.54 6.95
C THR A 105 12.27 -4.18 6.29
N SER A 106 11.08 -3.75 5.87
CA SER A 106 10.91 -2.52 5.10
C SER A 106 10.89 -1.28 6.01
N THR A 107 11.64 -0.26 5.61
CA THR A 107 11.59 1.06 6.22
C THR A 107 10.40 1.85 5.67
N ALA A 108 9.91 2.84 6.42
CA ALA A 108 8.83 3.71 5.92
C ALA A 108 9.20 4.48 4.65
N LYS A 109 10.48 4.74 4.41
CA LYS A 109 10.94 5.39 3.18
C LYS A 109 10.83 4.44 1.99
N GLU A 110 11.20 3.17 2.16
CA GLU A 110 11.07 2.16 1.10
C GLU A 110 9.59 1.92 0.75
N VAL A 111 8.71 1.86 1.75
CA VAL A 111 7.26 1.74 1.52
C VAL A 111 6.70 2.93 0.74
N GLU A 112 7.10 4.16 1.08
CA GLU A 112 6.66 5.36 0.36
C GLU A 112 7.16 5.39 -1.10
N GLU A 113 8.41 4.96 -1.32
CA GLU A 113 8.98 4.82 -2.65
C GLU A 113 8.21 3.78 -3.47
N GLU A 114 7.92 2.60 -2.90
CA GLU A 114 7.15 1.54 -3.54
C GLU A 114 5.72 2.00 -3.89
N ASN A 115 5.00 2.63 -2.95
CA ASN A 115 3.67 3.18 -3.18
C ASN A 115 3.66 4.22 -4.32
N THR A 116 4.69 5.06 -4.41
CA THR A 116 4.81 6.06 -5.48
C THR A 116 4.91 5.41 -6.86
N VAL A 117 5.62 4.29 -6.92
CA VAL A 117 5.84 3.53 -8.16
C VAL A 117 4.57 2.79 -8.55
N GLU A 118 3.91 2.12 -7.61
CA GLU A 118 2.62 1.49 -7.84
C GLU A 118 1.58 2.49 -8.33
N MET A 119 1.54 3.70 -7.75
CA MET A 119 0.62 4.75 -8.17
C MET A 119 0.94 5.30 -9.57
N THR A 120 2.22 5.36 -9.95
CA THR A 120 2.63 5.74 -11.31
C THR A 120 2.20 4.66 -12.31
N ASN A 121 2.51 3.39 -12.02
CA ASN A 121 2.08 2.26 -12.86
C ASN A 121 0.55 2.19 -12.99
N SER A 122 -0.20 2.50 -11.92
CA SER A 122 -1.66 2.55 -11.96
C SER A 122 -2.17 3.63 -12.92
N GLN A 123 -1.51 4.79 -13.01
CA GLN A 123 -1.87 5.86 -13.94
C GLN A 123 -1.52 5.50 -15.38
N ASP A 124 -0.36 4.87 -15.60
CA ASP A 124 0.04 4.40 -16.93
C ASP A 124 -0.91 3.31 -17.43
N ASN A 125 -1.30 2.36 -16.57
CA ASN A 125 -2.29 1.34 -16.88
C ASN A 125 -3.67 1.95 -17.18
N ALA A 126 -4.11 2.95 -16.43
CA ALA A 126 -5.36 3.66 -16.70
C ALA A 126 -5.30 4.39 -18.06
N THR A 127 -4.16 4.99 -18.38
CA THR A 127 -3.93 5.65 -19.69
C THR A 127 -3.94 4.62 -20.82
N ALA A 128 -3.22 3.51 -20.67
CA ALA A 128 -3.21 2.41 -21.64
C ALA A 128 -4.61 1.82 -21.86
N ALA A 129 -5.39 1.62 -20.80
CA ALA A 129 -6.77 1.16 -20.89
C ALA A 129 -7.65 2.15 -21.68
N ALA A 130 -7.51 3.45 -21.43
CA ALA A 130 -8.23 4.49 -22.17
C ALA A 130 -7.83 4.53 -23.65
N LEU A 131 -6.52 4.47 -23.95
CA LEU A 131 -6.01 4.43 -25.33
C LEU A 131 -6.50 3.18 -26.08
N ASN A 132 -6.50 2.03 -25.40
CA ASN A 132 -7.00 0.76 -25.95
C ASN A 132 -8.51 0.82 -26.27
N GLU A 133 -9.31 1.44 -25.41
CA GLU A 133 -10.74 1.65 -25.66
C GLU A 133 -10.95 2.58 -26.86
N LEU A 134 -10.18 3.66 -26.94
CA LEU A 134 -10.22 4.64 -28.04
C LEU A 134 -9.55 4.15 -29.34
N LYS A 135 -8.98 2.93 -29.34
CA LYS A 135 -8.24 2.36 -30.48
C LYS A 135 -7.07 3.22 -30.95
N ILE A 136 -6.44 3.92 -30.02
CA ILE A 136 -5.22 4.68 -30.25
C ILE A 136 -4.03 3.75 -29.99
N GLY A 137 -3.10 3.65 -30.94
CA GLY A 137 -1.91 2.82 -30.77
C GLY A 137 -0.98 3.37 -29.70
N TYR A 138 -0.47 2.49 -28.83
CA TYR A 138 0.53 2.80 -27.81
C TYR A 138 1.53 1.65 -27.71
N SER A 139 2.69 1.93 -27.12
CA SER A 139 3.68 0.91 -26.76
C SER A 139 3.84 0.91 -25.25
N THR A 140 3.90 -0.26 -24.65
CA THR A 140 4.31 -0.42 -23.26
C THR A 140 5.78 -0.82 -23.21
N VAL A 141 6.50 -0.31 -22.23
CA VAL A 141 7.88 -0.69 -21.94
C VAL A 141 7.98 -1.00 -20.46
N VAL A 142 8.69 -2.07 -20.11
CA VAL A 142 8.93 -2.43 -18.72
C VAL A 142 10.34 -1.99 -18.37
N THR A 143 10.49 -1.11 -17.39
CA THR A 143 11.80 -0.56 -17.00
C THR A 143 12.15 -0.92 -15.57
N VAL A 144 13.42 -1.25 -15.34
CA VAL A 144 13.97 -1.49 -14.00
C VAL A 144 14.12 -0.17 -13.26
N LEU A 145 13.40 0.01 -12.17
CA LEU A 145 13.50 1.23 -11.36
C LEU A 145 14.64 1.18 -10.34
N SER A 146 14.80 0.04 -9.69
CA SER A 146 15.80 -0.19 -8.65
C SER A 146 16.06 -1.68 -8.47
N THR A 147 17.16 -2.01 -7.82
CA THR A 147 17.49 -3.38 -7.40
C THR A 147 17.87 -3.40 -5.93
N GLU A 148 17.47 -4.47 -5.22
CA GLU A 148 17.69 -4.60 -3.78
C GLU A 148 19.04 -5.27 -3.49
N LYS A 149 19.85 -4.66 -2.61
CA LYS A 149 21.17 -5.17 -2.25
C LYS A 149 21.07 -6.54 -1.58
N GLY A 150 21.86 -7.49 -2.08
CA GLY A 150 21.86 -8.87 -1.58
C GLY A 150 20.87 -9.80 -2.29
N ARG A 151 20.07 -9.30 -3.24
CA ARG A 151 19.25 -10.12 -4.15
C ARG A 151 19.99 -10.46 -5.45
N PRO A 152 19.63 -11.56 -6.14
CA PRO A 152 20.29 -11.98 -7.39
C PRO A 152 20.32 -10.92 -8.49
N ALA A 153 19.29 -10.06 -8.57
CA ALA A 153 19.18 -9.02 -9.58
C ALA A 153 20.13 -7.82 -9.36
N TYR A 154 20.68 -7.64 -8.14
CA TYR A 154 21.39 -6.41 -7.74
C TYR A 154 22.56 -6.02 -8.64
N SER A 155 23.35 -7.01 -9.07
CA SER A 155 24.52 -6.78 -9.92
C SER A 155 24.27 -7.10 -11.40
N GLN A 156 23.07 -7.56 -11.75
CA GLN A 156 22.73 -8.03 -13.10
C GLN A 156 21.87 -7.03 -13.85
N LEU A 157 20.96 -6.34 -13.14
CA LEU A 157 20.09 -5.32 -13.68
C LEU A 157 20.44 -3.96 -13.10
N GLN A 158 20.31 -2.93 -13.93
CA GLN A 158 20.57 -1.54 -13.56
C GLN A 158 19.29 -0.72 -13.69
N LYS A 159 19.22 0.36 -12.89
CA LYS A 159 18.15 1.34 -13.03
C LYS A 159 18.13 1.91 -14.44
N GLY A 160 16.99 1.84 -15.11
CA GLY A 160 16.78 2.30 -16.48
C GLY A 160 16.84 1.18 -17.53
N ASP A 161 17.21 -0.04 -17.18
CA ASP A 161 17.19 -1.16 -18.11
C ASP A 161 15.75 -1.46 -18.56
N GLU A 162 15.56 -1.71 -19.87
CA GLU A 162 14.29 -2.14 -20.43
C GLU A 162 14.24 -3.67 -20.50
N ILE A 163 13.23 -4.26 -19.86
CA ILE A 163 12.97 -5.69 -19.92
C ILE A 163 12.10 -5.95 -21.16
N VAL A 164 12.73 -6.44 -22.22
CA VAL A 164 12.05 -6.78 -23.48
C VAL A 164 11.51 -8.21 -23.48
N ALA A 165 12.14 -9.11 -22.72
CA ALA A 165 11.74 -10.50 -22.62
C ALA A 165 12.19 -11.12 -21.29
N VAL A 166 11.51 -12.19 -20.86
CA VAL A 166 11.95 -13.05 -19.75
C VAL A 166 11.92 -14.49 -20.26
N ASP A 167 13.05 -15.18 -20.16
CA ASP A 167 13.31 -16.51 -20.73
C ASP A 167 12.96 -16.61 -22.23
N GLY A 168 13.22 -15.53 -22.96
CA GLY A 168 12.93 -15.41 -24.40
C GLY A 168 11.46 -15.20 -24.73
N LYS A 169 10.57 -15.07 -23.73
CA LYS A 169 9.17 -14.68 -23.93
C LYS A 169 9.05 -13.16 -23.84
N PRO A 170 8.54 -12.47 -24.87
CA PRO A 170 8.29 -11.04 -24.81
C PRO A 170 7.37 -10.69 -23.65
N VAL A 171 7.68 -9.58 -22.96
CA VAL A 171 6.86 -9.07 -21.85
C VAL A 171 6.30 -7.70 -22.22
N ALA A 172 5.03 -7.47 -21.88
CA ALA A 172 4.33 -6.22 -22.17
C ALA A 172 3.95 -5.43 -20.92
N ASP A 173 4.05 -6.05 -19.74
CA ASP A 173 3.69 -5.48 -18.46
C ASP A 173 4.51 -6.11 -17.32
N VAL A 174 4.47 -5.44 -16.16
CA VAL A 174 5.22 -5.83 -14.96
C VAL A 174 4.68 -7.13 -14.35
N ASP A 175 3.39 -7.42 -14.50
CA ASP A 175 2.76 -8.62 -13.95
C ASP A 175 3.25 -9.88 -14.66
N ILE A 176 3.39 -9.84 -15.99
CA ILE A 176 3.97 -10.94 -16.79
C ILE A 176 5.42 -11.23 -16.35
N VAL A 177 6.22 -10.18 -16.09
CA VAL A 177 7.59 -10.36 -15.57
C VAL A 177 7.54 -11.05 -14.22
N GLY A 178 6.70 -10.55 -13.30
CA GLY A 178 6.54 -11.10 -11.96
C GLY A 178 6.08 -12.56 -11.97
N ASP A 179 5.07 -12.89 -12.76
CA ASP A 179 4.52 -14.25 -12.87
C ASP A 179 5.51 -15.23 -13.53
N THR A 180 6.26 -14.77 -14.54
CA THR A 180 7.30 -15.59 -15.17
C THR A 180 8.41 -15.89 -14.18
N VAL A 181 8.86 -14.92 -13.40
CA VAL A 181 9.87 -15.12 -12.35
C VAL A 181 9.34 -16.04 -11.24
N LYS A 182 8.11 -15.84 -10.76
CA LYS A 182 7.47 -16.67 -9.72
C LYS A 182 7.24 -18.12 -10.14
N SER A 183 7.16 -18.39 -11.45
CA SER A 183 7.02 -19.76 -11.96
C SER A 183 8.30 -20.62 -11.77
N HIS A 184 9.44 -19.97 -11.49
CA HIS A 184 10.71 -20.64 -11.23
C HIS A 184 10.88 -20.99 -9.74
N LYS A 185 11.67 -22.02 -9.46
CA LYS A 185 12.03 -22.37 -8.08
C LYS A 185 13.15 -21.48 -7.56
N PRO A 186 13.23 -21.23 -6.24
CA PRO A 186 14.35 -20.52 -5.65
C PRO A 186 15.70 -21.14 -6.04
N GLY A 187 16.60 -20.32 -6.60
CA GLY A 187 17.93 -20.72 -7.07
C GLY A 187 18.01 -21.11 -8.55
N GLU A 188 16.88 -21.22 -9.26
CA GLU A 188 16.88 -21.37 -10.71
C GLU A 188 17.30 -20.07 -11.40
N VAL A 189 17.96 -20.19 -12.55
CA VAL A 189 18.44 -19.04 -13.33
C VAL A 189 17.32 -18.57 -14.25
N VAL A 190 16.94 -17.31 -14.12
CA VAL A 190 16.03 -16.61 -15.04
C VAL A 190 16.86 -15.76 -15.99
N LYS A 191 16.52 -15.78 -17.28
CA LYS A 191 17.15 -14.92 -18.28
C LYS A 191 16.28 -13.69 -18.55
N PHE A 192 16.89 -12.52 -18.44
CA PHE A 192 16.30 -11.24 -18.85
C PHE A 192 16.97 -10.79 -20.14
#